data_AF-A0A2T3ZHA1-F1
#
_entry.id   AF-A0A2T3ZHA1-F1
#
_cell.length_a   1.000
_cell.length_b   1.000
_cell.length_c   1.000
_cell.angle_alpha   90.00
_cell.angle_beta   90.00
_cell.angle_gamma   90.00
#
_symmetry.space_group_name_H-M   'P 1'
#
loop_
_entity.id
_entity.type
_entity.pdbx_description
1 polymer ?
#
loop_
_entity_poly.entity_id
_entity_poly.type
_entity_poly.pdbx_seq_one_letter_code
_entity_poly.pdbx_strand_id
1 'polypeptide(L)'
;MSRMALDIASYHLCPWTPHLWMMLIPQLPLSADFQSIMLLPFQAMKAAISALLSNDASSRAAAYGYYSSGLERHQAQFHRLVPWRKHRNLPSILNLLLMSMALLEFEMMAPLATDSWFPHAYGALSLLEQAGPEGCQTSPFFEIFWHLRFLMSYVALSTRKTSLLGTQDWMEVPFLHRGKTEFDRVIDTLLSPDAKLATGNGFDTSTDKWETSSGRHSTESTAASLNRIAGSEQIIRILVNLRELVSAYRSEDSSERQISLSGAILEDSKLLLSQPPLSFNIGLQVISAVSLVVQYAPDSLQKQDATQLYAYWHGRLMLKP
;
A
#
# COMPACT_ATOMS: atom_id res chain seq x y z
N MET A 1 17.27 15.93 -4.23
CA MET A 1 16.44 14.78 -3.84
C MET A 1 15.48 15.13 -2.70
N SER A 2 15.96 15.68 -1.58
CA SER A 2 15.16 15.91 -0.37
C SER A 2 13.86 16.68 -0.57
N ARG A 3 13.91 17.85 -1.24
CA ARG A 3 12.70 18.65 -1.50
C ARG A 3 11.69 17.94 -2.40
N MET A 4 12.15 17.14 -3.37
CA MET A 4 11.28 16.42 -4.30
C MET A 4 10.63 15.20 -3.64
N ALA A 5 11.36 14.48 -2.80
CA ALA A 5 10.80 13.39 -2.00
C ALA A 5 9.72 13.93 -1.04
N LEU A 6 9.98 15.07 -0.39
CA LEU A 6 8.98 15.75 0.46
C LEU A 6 7.75 16.21 -0.33
N ASP A 7 7.97 16.80 -1.52
CA ASP A 7 6.89 17.27 -2.41
C ASP A 7 6.01 16.10 -2.86
N ILE A 8 6.60 15.01 -3.34
CA ILE A 8 5.87 13.79 -3.74
C ILE A 8 5.15 13.20 -2.52
N ALA A 9 5.87 12.99 -1.42
CA ALA A 9 5.29 12.45 -0.20
C ALA A 9 4.13 13.29 0.33
N SER A 10 4.09 14.60 0.09
CA SER A 10 2.97 15.46 0.47
C SER A 10 1.63 15.05 -0.18
N TYR A 11 1.68 14.51 -1.41
CA TYR A 11 0.50 13.93 -2.10
C TYR A 11 0.08 12.57 -1.51
N HIS A 12 0.95 11.95 -0.71
CA HIS A 12 0.71 10.71 0.00
C HIS A 12 0.51 10.91 1.52
N LEU A 13 0.58 12.15 2.03
CA LEU A 13 0.39 12.42 3.45
C LEU A 13 -1.07 12.15 3.82
N CYS A 14 -1.23 11.21 4.74
CA CYS A 14 -2.50 10.82 5.29
C CYS A 14 -2.30 10.45 6.76
N PRO A 15 -3.26 10.78 7.66
CA PRO A 15 -3.11 10.52 9.09
C PRO A 15 -2.99 9.03 9.46
N TRP A 16 -3.35 8.13 8.54
CA TRP A 16 -3.38 6.67 8.71
C TRP A 16 -2.34 5.91 7.87
N THR A 17 -1.54 6.59 7.04
CA THR A 17 -0.31 6.04 6.45
C THR A 17 0.92 6.70 7.08
N PRO A 18 1.21 6.41 8.36
CA PRO A 18 2.45 6.85 8.94
C PRO A 18 3.56 6.01 8.29
N HIS A 19 4.45 6.71 7.57
CA HIS A 19 5.80 6.31 7.16
C HIS A 19 5.91 5.86 5.70
N LEU A 20 5.80 6.86 4.82
CA LEU A 20 6.34 6.77 3.47
C LEU A 20 7.84 6.54 3.60
N TRP A 21 8.30 5.34 3.27
CA TRP A 21 9.72 5.04 3.10
C TRP A 21 10.46 6.12 2.26
N MET A 22 9.74 6.81 1.37
CA MET A 22 10.20 7.98 0.61
C MET A 22 10.67 9.15 1.48
N MET A 23 10.06 9.38 2.64
CA MET A 23 10.41 10.44 3.59
C MET A 23 11.73 10.16 4.33
N LEU A 24 12.18 8.90 4.33
CA LEU A 24 13.45 8.49 4.92
C LEU A 24 14.62 8.75 3.97
N ILE A 25 14.38 8.72 2.66
CA ILE A 25 15.41 8.86 1.62
C ILE A 25 16.36 10.05 1.86
N PRO A 26 15.88 11.26 2.23
CA PRO A 26 16.77 12.40 2.50
C PRO A 26 17.76 12.18 3.65
N GLN A 27 17.47 11.24 4.54
CA GLN A 27 18.22 10.95 5.76
C GLN A 27 19.17 9.76 5.58
N LEU A 28 19.03 9.00 4.49
CA LEU A 28 19.85 7.83 4.23
C LEU A 28 21.24 8.22 3.70
N PRO A 29 22.31 7.51 4.11
CA PRO A 29 23.67 7.76 3.65
C PRO A 29 23.90 7.18 2.24
N LEU A 30 23.17 7.68 1.25
CA LEU A 30 23.23 7.23 -0.13
C LEU A 30 24.41 7.86 -0.88
N SER A 31 25.15 7.05 -1.66
CA SER A 31 26.21 7.57 -2.55
C SER A 31 25.64 8.54 -3.59
N ALA A 32 26.43 9.55 -4.01
CA ALA A 32 26.02 10.51 -5.03
C ALA A 32 25.60 9.84 -6.35
N ASP A 33 26.33 8.81 -6.77
CA ASP A 33 26.00 8.02 -7.96
C ASP A 33 24.61 7.39 -7.86
N PHE A 34 24.33 6.72 -6.73
CA PHE A 34 23.02 6.11 -6.50
C PHE A 34 21.91 7.17 -6.41
N GLN A 35 22.18 8.30 -5.76
CA GLN A 35 21.21 9.39 -5.69
C GLN A 35 20.82 9.90 -7.09
N SER A 36 21.78 10.04 -8.00
CA SER A 36 21.49 10.48 -9.37
C SER A 36 20.54 9.53 -10.11
N ILE A 37 20.67 8.22 -9.87
CA ILE A 37 19.82 7.19 -10.49
C ILE A 37 18.44 7.19 -9.84
N MET A 38 18.36 7.26 -8.51
CA MET A 38 17.11 7.34 -7.76
C MET A 38 16.26 8.57 -8.11
N LEU A 39 16.86 9.65 -8.62
CA LEU A 39 16.08 10.81 -9.05
C LEU A 39 15.15 10.51 -10.22
N LEU A 40 15.48 9.55 -11.09
CA LEU A 40 14.70 9.23 -12.29
C LEU A 40 13.25 8.83 -11.96
N PRO A 41 12.97 7.81 -11.12
CA PRO A 41 11.58 7.49 -10.77
C PRO A 41 10.85 8.62 -10.03
N PHE A 42 11.54 9.45 -9.23
CA PHE A 42 10.91 10.63 -8.62
C PHE A 42 10.55 11.71 -9.63
N GLN A 43 11.40 11.95 -10.63
CA GLN A 43 11.08 12.84 -11.74
C GLN A 43 9.91 12.31 -12.57
N ALA A 44 9.84 10.99 -12.76
CA ALA A 44 8.72 10.32 -13.41
C ALA A 44 7.41 10.57 -12.65
N MET A 45 7.37 10.31 -11.34
CA MET A 45 6.20 10.55 -10.50
C MET A 45 5.79 12.03 -10.49
N LYS A 46 6.75 12.96 -10.35
CA LYS A 46 6.46 14.40 -10.38
C LYS A 46 5.85 14.85 -11.71
N ALA A 47 6.41 14.37 -12.82
CA ALA A 47 5.89 14.65 -14.15
C ALA A 47 4.49 14.03 -14.36
N ALA A 48 4.25 12.83 -13.82
CA ALA A 48 2.94 12.18 -13.85
C ALA A 48 1.88 12.98 -13.09
N ILE A 49 2.19 13.44 -11.87
CA ILE A 49 1.28 14.29 -11.08
C ILE A 49 0.98 15.59 -11.84
N SER A 50 2.00 16.21 -12.43
CA SER A 50 1.83 17.43 -13.23
C SER A 50 0.95 17.19 -14.46
N ALA A 51 1.14 16.06 -15.15
CA ALA A 51 0.31 15.64 -16.28
C ALA A 51 -1.15 15.36 -15.87
N LEU A 52 -1.40 14.80 -14.68
CA LEU A 52 -2.74 14.60 -14.12
C LEU A 52 -3.45 15.92 -13.84
N LEU A 53 -2.73 16.90 -13.27
CA LEU A 53 -3.31 18.19 -12.90
C LEU A 53 -3.56 19.11 -14.10
N SER A 54 -2.72 19.04 -15.13
CA SER A 54 -2.74 19.97 -16.27
C SER A 54 -3.19 19.34 -17.60
N ASN A 55 -3.45 18.03 -17.63
CA ASN A 55 -3.75 17.25 -18.83
C ASN A 55 -2.71 17.47 -19.98
N ASP A 56 -1.44 17.63 -19.60
CA ASP A 56 -0.35 17.97 -20.52
C ASP A 56 0.32 16.71 -21.10
N ALA A 57 0.27 16.56 -22.42
CA ALA A 57 0.89 15.46 -23.15
C ALA A 57 2.43 15.47 -23.06
N SER A 58 3.05 16.65 -22.94
CA SER A 58 4.51 16.78 -22.80
C SER A 58 4.97 16.25 -21.44
N SER A 59 4.30 16.66 -20.36
CA SER A 59 4.54 16.12 -19.01
C SER A 59 4.30 14.61 -18.95
N ARG A 60 3.30 14.08 -19.65
CA ARG A 60 3.06 12.63 -19.76
C ARG A 60 4.22 11.92 -20.45
N ALA A 61 4.66 12.40 -21.61
CA ALA A 61 5.80 11.82 -22.34
C ALA A 61 7.08 11.88 -21.49
N ALA A 62 7.31 12.98 -20.78
CA ALA A 62 8.43 13.12 -19.86
C ALA A 62 8.35 12.11 -18.70
N ALA A 63 7.17 11.89 -18.12
CA ALA A 63 6.96 10.93 -17.05
C ALA A 63 7.41 9.52 -17.45
N TYR A 64 6.93 9.02 -18.60
CA TYR A 64 7.33 7.72 -19.12
C TYR A 64 8.81 7.68 -19.55
N GLY A 65 9.37 8.78 -20.07
CA GLY A 65 10.79 8.86 -20.41
C GLY A 65 11.72 8.71 -19.20
N TYR A 66 11.39 9.39 -18.08
CA TYR A 66 12.12 9.24 -16.83
C TYR A 66 11.97 7.84 -16.24
N TYR A 67 10.77 7.26 -16.28
CA TYR A 67 10.52 5.90 -15.81
C TYR A 67 11.35 4.88 -16.61
N SER A 68 11.33 4.94 -17.95
CA SER A 68 12.12 4.05 -18.82
C SER A 68 13.62 4.14 -18.51
N SER A 69 14.13 5.37 -18.37
CA SER A 69 15.52 5.61 -18.00
C SER A 69 15.86 5.02 -16.62
N GLY A 70 14.96 5.17 -15.65
CA GLY A 70 15.11 4.60 -14.30
C GLY A 70 15.14 3.08 -14.33
N LEU A 71 14.27 2.46 -15.12
CA LEU A 71 14.20 1.01 -15.29
C LEU A 71 15.49 0.45 -15.91
N GLU A 72 15.99 1.05 -16.99
CA GLU A 72 17.25 0.66 -17.64
C GLU A 72 18.43 0.72 -16.66
N ARG A 73 18.51 1.79 -15.86
CA ARG A 73 19.57 1.95 -14.85
C ARG A 73 19.44 0.93 -13.73
N HIS A 74 18.23 0.67 -13.27
CA HIS A 74 17.96 -0.34 -12.24
C HIS A 74 18.34 -1.75 -12.73
N GLN A 75 17.98 -2.10 -13.97
CA GLN A 75 18.39 -3.36 -14.60
C GLN A 75 19.92 -3.47 -14.69
N ALA A 76 20.61 -2.41 -15.12
CA ALA A 76 22.07 -2.40 -15.19
C ALA A 76 22.72 -2.57 -13.79
N GLN A 77 22.17 -1.95 -12.75
CA GLN A 77 22.61 -2.15 -11.36
C GLN A 77 22.41 -3.59 -10.90
N PHE A 78 21.23 -4.16 -11.19
CA PHE A 78 20.92 -5.55 -10.85
C PHE A 78 21.95 -6.50 -11.45
N HIS A 79 22.23 -6.40 -12.76
CA HIS A 79 23.22 -7.25 -13.45
C HIS A 79 24.63 -7.18 -12.85
N ARG A 80 25.05 -5.99 -12.38
CA ARG A 80 26.34 -5.83 -11.68
C ARG A 80 26.35 -6.48 -10.30
N LEU A 81 25.19 -6.61 -9.67
CA LEU A 81 25.01 -7.12 -8.31
C LEU A 81 24.60 -8.60 -8.24
N VAL A 82 24.18 -9.22 -9.35
CA VAL A 82 23.90 -10.67 -9.43
C VAL A 82 25.05 -11.58 -8.94
N PRO A 83 26.34 -11.28 -9.17
CA PRO A 83 27.44 -12.14 -8.71
C PRO A 83 27.55 -12.29 -7.18
N TRP A 84 26.85 -11.45 -6.40
CA TRP A 84 27.05 -11.32 -4.94
C TRP A 84 26.16 -12.24 -4.09
N ARG A 85 25.48 -13.22 -4.70
CA ARG A 85 24.61 -14.21 -3.99
C ARG A 85 25.30 -14.95 -2.82
N LYS A 86 26.63 -14.85 -2.67
CA LYS A 86 27.37 -15.47 -1.57
C LYS A 86 27.41 -14.64 -0.28
N HIS A 87 27.26 -13.31 -0.31
CA HIS A 87 27.37 -12.45 0.90
C HIS A 87 26.23 -11.44 0.95
N ARG A 88 25.44 -11.44 2.04
CA ARG A 88 24.35 -10.46 2.27
C ARG A 88 24.94 -9.05 2.47
N ASN A 89 24.93 -8.23 1.42
CA ASN A 89 25.29 -6.81 1.50
C ASN A 89 24.02 -5.96 1.65
N LEU A 90 23.61 -5.69 2.89
CA LEU A 90 22.40 -4.93 3.21
C LEU A 90 22.33 -3.55 2.54
N PRO A 91 23.42 -2.74 2.52
CA PRO A 91 23.42 -1.48 1.75
C PRO A 91 23.07 -1.64 0.26
N SER A 92 23.61 -2.67 -0.41
CA SER A 92 23.30 -2.92 -1.82
C SER A 92 21.86 -3.39 -2.02
N ILE A 93 21.36 -4.25 -1.13
CA ILE A 93 19.95 -4.70 -1.12
C ILE A 93 19.03 -3.50 -0.94
N LEU A 94 19.33 -2.63 0.02
CA LEU A 94 18.55 -1.42 0.28
C LEU A 94 18.48 -0.53 -0.95
N ASN A 95 19.60 -0.30 -1.65
CA ASN A 95 19.61 0.50 -2.87
C ASN A 95 18.72 -0.09 -3.97
N LEU A 96 18.82 -1.39 -4.23
CA LEU A 96 17.95 -2.06 -5.21
C LEU A 96 16.48 -2.00 -4.79
N LEU A 97 16.22 -2.16 -3.50
CA LEU A 97 14.87 -2.14 -2.94
C LEU A 97 14.25 -0.74 -3.05
N LEU A 98 14.98 0.32 -2.71
CA LEU A 98 14.53 1.71 -2.88
C LEU A 98 14.19 2.04 -4.33
N MET A 99 15.03 1.61 -5.30
CA MET A 99 14.74 1.78 -6.73
C MET A 99 13.48 1.01 -7.14
N SER A 100 13.36 -0.25 -6.71
CA SER A 100 12.20 -1.09 -7.00
C SER A 100 10.90 -0.48 -6.46
N MET A 101 10.93 0.03 -5.23
CA MET A 101 9.79 0.71 -4.62
C MET A 101 9.45 2.01 -5.35
N ALA A 102 10.43 2.81 -5.77
CA ALA A 102 10.18 4.05 -6.50
C ALA A 102 9.56 3.81 -7.89
N LEU A 103 10.01 2.75 -8.59
CA LEU A 103 9.42 2.34 -9.87
C LEU A 103 8.02 1.74 -9.69
N LEU A 104 7.81 0.96 -8.63
CA LEU A 104 6.51 0.41 -8.24
C LEU A 104 5.48 1.52 -7.98
N GLU A 105 5.83 2.55 -7.20
CA GLU A 105 4.97 3.71 -6.96
C GLU A 105 4.59 4.43 -8.25
N PHE A 106 5.54 4.59 -9.18
CA PHE A 106 5.24 5.16 -10.50
C PHE A 106 4.23 4.31 -11.27
N GLU A 107 4.39 2.99 -11.32
CA GLU A 107 3.45 2.12 -12.04
C GLU A 107 2.07 2.07 -11.39
N MET A 108 1.99 2.27 -10.09
CA MET A 108 0.70 2.44 -9.41
C MET A 108 0.04 3.79 -9.75
N MET A 109 0.79 4.82 -10.17
CA MET A 109 0.25 6.12 -10.63
C MET A 109 -0.03 6.18 -12.14
N ALA A 110 0.78 5.48 -12.93
CA ALA A 110 0.75 5.48 -14.39
C ALA A 110 0.79 4.03 -14.92
N PRO A 111 -0.24 3.21 -14.61
CA PRO A 111 -0.27 1.81 -15.00
C PRO A 111 -0.37 1.67 -16.52
N LEU A 112 0.49 0.84 -17.09
CA LEU A 112 0.39 0.42 -18.50
C LEU A 112 -0.70 -0.64 -18.69
N ALA A 113 -1.00 -1.40 -17.64
CA ALA A 113 -2.08 -2.38 -17.56
C ALA A 113 -2.54 -2.51 -16.11
N THR A 114 -3.73 -3.07 -15.87
CA THR A 114 -4.34 -3.21 -14.51
C THR A 114 -3.37 -3.80 -13.48
N ASP A 115 -2.57 -4.79 -13.88
CA ASP A 115 -1.63 -5.50 -13.00
C ASP A 115 -0.16 -5.28 -13.39
N SER A 116 0.14 -4.21 -14.14
CA SER A 116 1.53 -3.95 -14.60
C SER A 116 2.51 -3.78 -13.45
N TRP A 117 2.02 -3.43 -12.26
CA TRP A 117 2.79 -3.24 -11.04
C TRP A 117 3.12 -4.52 -10.27
N PHE A 118 2.43 -5.65 -10.55
CA PHE A 118 2.68 -6.92 -9.85
C PHE A 118 4.13 -7.40 -9.99
N PRO A 119 4.75 -7.42 -11.20
CA PRO A 119 6.14 -7.82 -11.35
C PRO A 119 7.12 -7.00 -10.51
N HIS A 120 6.92 -5.68 -10.38
CA HIS A 120 7.75 -4.84 -9.53
C HIS A 120 7.53 -5.12 -8.04
N ALA A 121 6.28 -5.38 -7.61
CA ALA A 121 6.00 -5.79 -6.23
C ALA A 121 6.68 -7.11 -5.87
N TYR A 122 6.62 -8.13 -6.75
CA TYR A 122 7.33 -9.40 -6.55
C TYR A 122 8.86 -9.24 -6.58
N GLY A 123 9.38 -8.38 -7.45
CA GLY A 123 10.80 -8.04 -7.49
C GLY A 123 11.28 -7.40 -6.19
N ALA A 124 10.53 -6.41 -5.68
CA ALA A 124 10.80 -5.77 -4.40
C ALA A 124 10.72 -6.77 -3.23
N LEU A 125 9.71 -7.65 -3.22
CA LEU A 125 9.59 -8.72 -2.22
C LEU A 125 10.80 -9.66 -2.24
N SER A 126 11.29 -10.04 -3.43
CA SER A 126 12.47 -10.92 -3.58
C SER A 126 13.76 -10.26 -3.08
N LEU A 127 13.86 -8.93 -3.14
CA LEU A 127 14.97 -8.17 -2.55
C LEU A 127 14.83 -8.08 -1.03
N LEU A 128 13.61 -7.84 -0.53
CA LEU A 128 13.31 -7.80 0.89
C LEU A 128 13.60 -9.15 1.57
N GLU A 129 13.26 -10.26 0.91
CA GLU A 129 13.56 -11.61 1.38
C GLU A 129 15.05 -11.83 1.66
N GLN A 130 15.94 -11.20 0.88
CA GLN A 130 17.38 -11.28 1.11
C GLN A 130 17.84 -10.56 2.39
N ALA A 131 17.11 -9.52 2.82
CA ALA A 131 17.34 -8.90 4.12
C ALA A 131 16.87 -9.81 5.27
N GLY A 132 15.84 -10.62 5.02
CA GLY A 132 15.20 -11.48 6.01
C GLY A 132 14.31 -10.72 6.99
N PRO A 133 13.48 -11.42 7.76
CA PRO A 133 12.56 -10.78 8.70
C PRO A 133 13.29 -10.05 9.84
N GLU A 134 14.47 -10.53 10.27
CA GLU A 134 15.32 -9.85 11.27
C GLU A 134 15.87 -8.52 10.73
N GLY A 135 16.25 -8.48 9.45
CA GLY A 135 16.71 -7.27 8.79
C GLY A 135 15.63 -6.18 8.66
N CYS A 136 14.35 -6.56 8.83
CA CYS A 136 13.20 -5.67 8.74
C CYS A 136 12.72 -5.13 10.09
N GLN A 137 13.44 -5.36 11.19
CA GLN A 137 13.05 -4.88 12.53
C GLN A 137 13.30 -3.38 12.75
N THR A 138 14.10 -2.75 11.89
CA THR A 138 14.51 -1.35 12.01
C THR A 138 14.39 -0.61 10.69
N SER A 139 14.27 0.70 10.79
CA SER A 139 14.31 1.60 9.63
C SER A 139 15.63 1.49 8.87
N PRO A 140 15.66 1.59 7.53
CA PRO A 140 14.53 1.85 6.62
C PRO A 140 13.80 0.59 6.11
N PHE A 141 14.29 -0.60 6.43
CA PHE A 141 13.70 -1.85 5.92
C PHE A 141 12.31 -2.08 6.50
N PHE A 142 12.06 -1.70 7.76
CA PHE A 142 10.75 -1.83 8.39
C PHE A 142 9.64 -1.11 7.60
N GLU A 143 9.86 0.14 7.18
CA GLU A 143 8.85 0.95 6.49
C GLU A 143 8.58 0.42 5.08
N ILE A 144 9.61 -0.09 4.41
CA ILE A 144 9.46 -0.74 3.11
C ILE A 144 8.70 -2.06 3.24
N PHE A 145 9.07 -2.89 4.22
CA PHE A 145 8.37 -4.12 4.57
C PHE A 145 6.88 -3.85 4.88
N TRP A 146 6.61 -2.85 5.72
CA TRP A 146 5.27 -2.49 6.15
C TRP A 146 4.40 -2.05 4.95
N HIS A 147 4.97 -1.24 4.05
CA HIS A 147 4.29 -0.85 2.82
C HIS A 147 4.05 -2.04 1.88
N LEU A 148 5.06 -2.89 1.67
CA LEU A 148 4.94 -4.08 0.81
C LEU A 148 3.92 -5.08 1.35
N ARG A 149 3.78 -5.23 2.67
CA ARG A 149 2.74 -6.08 3.28
C ARG A 149 1.34 -5.68 2.84
N PHE A 150 1.07 -4.38 2.80
CA PHE A 150 -0.20 -3.88 2.30
C PHE A 150 -0.40 -4.24 0.82
N LEU A 151 0.56 -3.91 -0.05
CA LEU A 151 0.45 -4.20 -1.49
C LEU A 151 0.32 -5.71 -1.77
N MET A 152 1.11 -6.53 -1.09
CA MET A 152 1.07 -7.98 -1.25
C MET A 152 -0.20 -8.61 -0.69
N SER A 153 -0.90 -7.98 0.25
CA SER A 153 -2.20 -8.45 0.72
C SER A 153 -3.24 -8.38 -0.41
N TYR A 154 -3.23 -7.30 -1.19
CA TYR A 154 -4.07 -7.18 -2.36
C TYR A 154 -3.71 -8.23 -3.42
N VAL A 155 -2.42 -8.39 -3.71
CA VAL A 155 -1.94 -9.42 -4.67
C VAL A 155 -2.36 -10.82 -4.23
N ALA A 156 -2.29 -11.13 -2.93
CA ALA A 156 -2.70 -12.42 -2.40
C ALA A 156 -4.21 -12.67 -2.59
N LEU A 157 -5.05 -11.66 -2.36
CA LEU A 157 -6.50 -11.75 -2.55
C LEU A 157 -6.90 -11.84 -4.02
N SER A 158 -6.26 -11.05 -4.91
CA SER A 158 -6.57 -11.03 -6.35
C SER A 158 -6.15 -12.32 -7.04
N THR A 159 -4.94 -12.80 -6.76
CA THR A 159 -4.37 -14.00 -7.40
C THR A 159 -4.72 -15.29 -6.68
N ARG A 160 -5.25 -15.21 -5.46
CA ARG A 160 -5.50 -16.33 -4.54
C ARG A 160 -4.23 -17.12 -4.21
N LYS A 161 -3.07 -16.47 -4.23
CA LYS A 161 -1.77 -17.07 -3.88
C LYS A 161 -1.30 -16.60 -2.52
N THR A 162 -0.67 -17.49 -1.76
CA THR A 162 0.01 -17.16 -0.49
C THR A 162 1.19 -16.23 -0.75
N SER A 163 1.43 -15.29 0.15
CA SER A 163 2.65 -14.48 0.19
C SER A 163 3.59 -15.01 1.27
N LEU A 164 4.91 -14.93 1.04
CA LEU A 164 5.93 -15.15 2.08
C LEU A 164 5.65 -14.29 3.32
N LEU A 165 5.11 -13.08 3.12
CA LEU A 165 4.77 -12.14 4.19
C LEU A 165 3.63 -12.62 5.12
N GLY A 166 2.90 -13.68 4.72
CA GLY A 166 1.89 -14.34 5.55
C GLY A 166 2.44 -15.51 6.40
N THR A 167 3.75 -15.76 6.37
CA THR A 167 4.37 -16.77 7.25
C THR A 167 4.62 -16.21 8.65
N GLN A 168 4.65 -17.09 9.66
CA GLN A 168 4.79 -16.69 11.07
C GLN A 168 6.01 -15.78 11.31
N ASP A 169 7.17 -16.11 10.74
CA ASP A 169 8.39 -15.31 10.91
C ASP A 169 8.21 -13.88 10.38
N TRP A 170 7.62 -13.74 9.19
CA TRP A 170 7.36 -12.42 8.60
C TRP A 170 6.20 -11.67 9.24
N MET A 171 5.30 -12.37 9.94
CA MET A 171 4.24 -11.75 10.71
C MET A 171 4.72 -11.26 12.06
N GLU A 172 5.66 -11.93 12.73
CA GLU A 172 6.04 -11.60 14.11
C GLU A 172 7.38 -10.87 14.23
N VAL A 173 8.43 -11.38 13.58
CA VAL A 173 9.81 -10.93 13.82
C VAL A 173 10.04 -9.45 13.48
N PRO A 174 9.57 -8.89 12.35
CA PRO A 174 9.75 -7.46 12.06
C PRO A 174 9.09 -6.52 13.09
N PHE A 175 8.09 -7.00 13.83
CA PHE A 175 7.33 -6.19 14.79
C PHE A 175 7.84 -6.26 16.23
N LEU A 176 8.94 -6.98 16.52
CA LEU A 176 9.45 -7.16 17.88
C LEU A 176 9.72 -5.85 18.63
N HIS A 177 10.17 -4.80 17.94
CA HIS A 177 10.47 -3.50 18.56
C HIS A 177 9.28 -2.52 18.61
N ARG A 178 8.43 -2.52 17.57
CA ARG A 178 7.32 -1.55 17.43
C ARG A 178 6.00 -2.07 18.02
N GLY A 179 5.82 -3.38 18.06
CA GLY A 179 4.52 -4.03 18.27
C GLY A 179 3.57 -3.86 17.07
N LYS A 180 2.48 -4.63 17.07
CA LYS A 180 1.45 -4.60 16.04
C LYS A 180 0.30 -3.64 16.39
N THR A 181 -0.10 -2.84 15.41
CA THR A 181 -1.35 -2.08 15.41
C THR A 181 -2.53 -2.97 15.00
N GLU A 182 -3.77 -2.46 15.10
CA GLU A 182 -4.94 -3.17 14.57
C GLU A 182 -4.86 -3.37 13.06
N PHE A 183 -4.39 -2.35 12.33
CA PHE A 183 -4.16 -2.45 10.90
C PHE A 183 -3.19 -3.60 10.55
N ASP A 184 -2.09 -3.73 11.29
CA ASP A 184 -1.12 -4.82 11.07
C ASP A 184 -1.77 -6.21 11.23
N ARG A 185 -2.62 -6.37 12.24
CA ARG A 185 -3.37 -7.61 12.49
C ARG A 185 -4.37 -7.89 11.37
N VAL A 186 -5.07 -6.88 10.86
CA VAL A 186 -5.96 -7.04 9.71
C VAL A 186 -5.16 -7.52 8.50
N ILE A 187 -4.03 -6.89 8.20
CA ILE A 187 -3.15 -7.30 7.09
C ILE A 187 -2.63 -8.74 7.26
N ASP A 188 -2.28 -9.18 8.47
CA ASP A 188 -1.92 -10.58 8.74
C ASP A 188 -3.03 -11.55 8.30
N THR A 189 -4.29 -11.21 8.57
CA THR A 189 -5.44 -12.04 8.16
C THR A 189 -5.68 -12.06 6.66
N LEU A 190 -5.31 -11.00 5.93
CA LEU A 190 -5.41 -10.97 4.47
C LEU A 190 -4.29 -11.78 3.80
N LEU A 191 -3.10 -11.77 4.41
CA LEU A 191 -1.93 -12.49 3.91
C LEU A 191 -1.97 -13.99 4.24
N SER A 192 -2.74 -14.39 5.25
CA SER A 192 -2.94 -15.78 5.67
C SER A 192 -4.21 -16.39 5.06
N PRO A 193 -4.10 -17.30 4.06
CA PRO A 193 -5.27 -17.92 3.44
C PRO A 193 -6.02 -18.90 4.34
N ASP A 194 -5.39 -19.38 5.42
CA ASP A 194 -5.93 -20.35 6.37
C ASP A 194 -6.27 -19.68 7.72
N ALA A 195 -7.04 -18.60 7.68
CA ALA A 195 -7.50 -17.92 8.88
C ALA A 195 -8.59 -18.71 9.65
N LYS A 196 -8.33 -19.98 9.96
CA LYS A 196 -8.92 -20.72 11.08
C LYS A 196 -8.29 -20.32 12.43
N LEU A 197 -7.31 -19.40 12.44
CA LEU A 197 -6.57 -18.98 13.63
C LEU A 197 -7.11 -17.71 14.33
N ALA A 198 -8.35 -17.30 14.08
CA ALA A 198 -8.96 -16.19 14.84
C ALA A 198 -10.45 -16.39 15.15
N THR A 199 -10.89 -17.62 15.42
CA THR A 199 -12.10 -17.82 16.24
C THR A 199 -11.67 -18.02 17.68
N GLY A 200 -11.39 -16.90 18.37
CA GLY A 200 -10.84 -16.94 19.72
C GLY A 200 -10.72 -15.58 20.38
N ASN A 201 -11.69 -14.70 20.15
CA ASN A 201 -12.22 -13.68 21.07
C ASN A 201 -13.15 -12.79 20.24
N GLY A 202 -14.41 -12.68 20.68
CA GLY A 202 -15.45 -11.97 19.95
C GLY A 202 -15.01 -10.57 19.54
N PHE A 203 -15.10 -10.28 18.25
CA PHE A 203 -15.15 -8.92 17.75
C PHE A 203 -16.52 -8.36 18.17
N ASP A 204 -16.63 -7.95 19.44
CA ASP A 204 -17.83 -7.33 19.96
C ASP A 204 -17.81 -5.87 19.50
N THR A 205 -18.61 -5.55 18.49
CA THR A 205 -18.96 -4.18 18.08
C THR A 205 -19.92 -3.54 19.08
N SER A 206 -19.69 -3.73 20.39
CA SER A 206 -20.45 -3.04 21.43
C SER A 206 -19.75 -1.74 21.77
N THR A 207 -20.36 -0.65 21.31
CA THR A 207 -20.20 0.70 21.85
C THR A 207 -20.41 0.70 23.36
N ASP A 208 -19.35 0.72 24.15
CA ASP A 208 -19.45 1.15 25.55
C ASP A 208 -18.21 1.89 26.07
N LYS A 209 -18.44 3.19 26.32
CA LYS A 209 -17.90 4.08 27.35
C LYS A 209 -16.42 3.96 27.75
N TRP A 210 -15.62 4.87 27.18
CA TRP A 210 -14.35 5.33 27.77
C TRP A 210 -14.62 6.07 29.09
N GLU A 211 -14.39 5.42 30.23
CA GLU A 211 -14.21 6.12 31.51
C GLU A 211 -12.79 6.68 31.61
N THR A 212 -12.73 8.00 31.71
CA THR A 212 -11.55 8.81 32.00
C THR A 212 -11.11 8.65 33.46
N SER A 213 -9.90 8.14 33.70
CA SER A 213 -9.19 8.38 34.95
C SER A 213 -8.11 9.45 34.74
N SER A 214 -8.33 10.60 35.39
CA SER A 214 -7.55 11.83 35.32
C SER A 214 -6.14 11.72 35.91
N GLY A 215 -5.16 12.32 35.22
CA GLY A 215 -3.92 12.83 35.81
C GLY A 215 -3.57 14.16 35.13
N ARG A 216 -3.74 15.27 35.84
CA ARG A 216 -3.50 16.66 35.38
C ARG A 216 -2.02 16.88 35.03
N HIS A 217 -1.74 17.51 33.88
CA HIS A 217 -0.98 18.77 33.77
C HIS A 217 -0.94 19.32 32.33
N SER A 218 -0.97 20.66 32.23
CA SER A 218 -0.76 21.55 31.08
C SER A 218 -1.80 21.60 29.95
N THR A 219 -2.64 22.62 30.05
CA THR A 219 -3.57 23.17 29.05
C THR A 219 -2.82 23.95 27.96
N GLU A 220 -2.60 23.31 26.80
CA GLU A 220 -2.42 24.01 25.50
C GLU A 220 -2.48 23.08 24.26
N SER A 221 -3.05 21.86 24.37
CA SER A 221 -3.05 20.85 23.29
C SER A 221 -4.45 20.36 22.87
N THR A 222 -5.51 21.11 23.17
CA THR A 222 -6.88 20.61 23.01
C THR A 222 -7.48 20.82 21.62
N ALA A 223 -6.87 21.63 20.74
CA ALA A 223 -7.31 21.73 19.33
C ALA A 223 -6.67 20.68 18.40
N ALA A 224 -5.52 20.11 18.79
CA ALA A 224 -4.82 19.08 18.00
C ALA A 224 -5.30 17.65 18.34
N SER A 225 -5.92 17.45 19.51
CA SER A 225 -6.37 16.14 20.00
C SER A 225 -7.81 15.77 19.62
N LEU A 226 -8.58 16.69 19.02
CA LEU A 226 -10.01 16.50 18.70
C LEU A 226 -10.28 16.13 17.22
N ASN A 227 -9.26 16.10 16.37
CA ASN A 227 -9.32 15.43 15.07
C ASN A 227 -9.16 13.91 15.27
N ARG A 228 -10.14 13.28 15.92
CA ARG A 228 -10.32 11.82 15.83
C ARG A 228 -10.50 11.44 14.36
N ILE A 229 -9.38 11.06 13.72
CA ILE A 229 -9.21 9.93 12.79
C ILE A 229 -10.42 9.59 11.89
N ALA A 230 -10.90 10.51 11.08
CA ALA A 230 -11.98 10.23 10.14
C ALA A 230 -11.46 9.42 8.93
N GLY A 231 -11.65 8.09 8.90
CA GLY A 231 -11.35 7.26 7.72
C GLY A 231 -10.65 5.92 7.98
N SER A 232 -9.93 5.76 9.09
CA SER A 232 -9.19 4.51 9.38
C SER A 232 -10.11 3.35 9.69
N GLU A 233 -11.19 3.60 10.42
CA GLU A 233 -12.21 2.59 10.73
C GLU A 233 -12.88 2.09 9.45
N GLN A 234 -13.20 2.99 8.51
CA GLN A 234 -13.76 2.65 7.20
C GLN A 234 -12.79 1.76 6.40
N ILE A 235 -11.50 2.09 6.36
CA ILE A 235 -10.50 1.27 5.66
C ILE A 235 -10.40 -0.12 6.31
N ILE A 236 -10.35 -0.19 7.64
CA ILE A 236 -10.33 -1.46 8.37
C ILE A 236 -11.58 -2.28 8.04
N ARG A 237 -12.78 -1.67 8.06
CA ARG A 237 -14.03 -2.34 7.68
C ARG A 237 -14.01 -2.84 6.25
N ILE A 238 -13.53 -2.03 5.30
CA ILE A 238 -13.37 -2.45 3.90
C ILE A 238 -12.47 -3.69 3.82
N LEU A 239 -11.30 -3.67 4.45
CA LEU A 239 -10.35 -4.78 4.42
C LEU A 239 -10.90 -6.05 5.08
N VAL A 240 -11.58 -5.93 6.23
CA VAL A 240 -12.24 -7.04 6.91
C VAL A 240 -13.35 -7.63 6.05
N ASN A 241 -14.26 -6.79 5.52
CA ASN A 241 -15.35 -7.25 4.67
C ASN A 241 -14.82 -7.89 3.38
N LEU A 242 -13.72 -7.37 2.83
CA LEU A 242 -13.07 -7.93 1.66
C LEU A 242 -12.51 -9.34 1.92
N ARG A 243 -11.87 -9.57 3.07
CA ARG A 243 -11.44 -10.91 3.49
C ARG A 243 -12.62 -11.88 3.54
N GLU A 244 -13.69 -11.46 4.21
CA GLU A 244 -14.88 -12.29 4.38
C GLU A 244 -15.58 -12.55 3.05
N LEU A 245 -15.59 -11.59 2.12
CA LEU A 245 -16.15 -11.76 0.77
C LEU A 245 -15.37 -12.82 -0.02
N VAL A 246 -14.04 -12.73 -0.02
CA VAL A 246 -13.18 -13.74 -0.68
C VAL A 246 -13.33 -15.11 -0.04
N SER A 247 -13.47 -15.17 1.29
CA SER A 247 -13.72 -16.43 2.00
C SER A 247 -15.07 -17.04 1.64
N ALA A 248 -16.15 -16.25 1.69
CA ALA A 248 -17.50 -16.69 1.36
C ALA A 248 -17.61 -17.19 -0.09
N TYR A 249 -16.92 -16.52 -1.02
CA TYR A 249 -16.81 -16.98 -2.41
C TYR A 249 -16.11 -18.35 -2.54
N ARG A 250 -15.07 -18.62 -1.74
CA ARG A 250 -14.34 -19.90 -1.77
C ARG A 250 -15.13 -21.06 -1.18
N SER A 251 -15.92 -20.81 -0.13
CA SER A 251 -16.69 -21.84 0.54
C SER A 251 -18.07 -22.08 -0.08
N GLU A 252 -18.39 -21.45 -1.21
CA GLU A 252 -19.72 -21.45 -1.83
C GLU A 252 -20.82 -21.08 -0.81
N ASP A 253 -20.48 -20.13 0.09
CA ASP A 253 -21.39 -19.66 1.14
C ASP A 253 -22.58 -18.89 0.53
N SER A 254 -23.62 -18.64 1.33
CA SER A 254 -24.87 -18.06 0.83
C SER A 254 -24.65 -16.79 0.01
N SER A 255 -25.34 -16.70 -1.12
CA SER A 255 -25.30 -15.51 -1.97
C SER A 255 -25.72 -14.26 -1.20
N GLU A 256 -26.63 -14.38 -0.23
CA GLU A 256 -27.05 -13.30 0.67
C GLU A 256 -25.89 -12.71 1.47
N ARG A 257 -25.02 -13.55 2.05
CA ARG A 257 -23.84 -13.08 2.79
C ARG A 257 -22.86 -12.35 1.88
N GLN A 258 -22.60 -12.91 0.71
CA GLN A 258 -21.70 -12.28 -0.28
C GLN A 258 -22.26 -10.93 -0.75
N ILE A 259 -23.57 -10.82 -1.01
CA ILE A 259 -24.26 -9.56 -1.38
C ILE A 259 -24.15 -8.52 -0.27
N SER A 260 -24.34 -8.93 0.99
CA SER A 260 -24.21 -8.02 2.13
C SER A 260 -22.79 -7.45 2.26
N LEU A 261 -21.77 -8.31 2.11
CA LEU A 261 -20.36 -7.93 2.21
C LEU A 261 -19.92 -6.99 1.07
N SER A 262 -20.24 -7.32 -0.18
CA SER A 262 -19.95 -6.45 -1.33
C SER A 262 -20.67 -5.11 -1.23
N GLY A 263 -21.92 -5.10 -0.76
CA GLY A 263 -22.68 -3.87 -0.51
C GLY A 263 -22.00 -2.98 0.52
N ALA A 264 -21.59 -3.54 1.66
CA ALA A 264 -20.88 -2.81 2.71
C ALA A 264 -19.54 -2.22 2.21
N ILE A 265 -18.77 -2.98 1.42
CA ILE A 265 -17.52 -2.48 0.82
C ILE A 265 -17.81 -1.28 -0.10
N LEU A 266 -18.83 -1.37 -0.96
CA LEU A 266 -19.15 -0.29 -1.89
C LEU A 266 -19.63 0.97 -1.18
N GLU A 267 -20.44 0.85 -0.14
CA GLU A 267 -20.91 1.99 0.65
C GLU A 267 -19.75 2.70 1.37
N ASP A 268 -18.91 1.96 2.10
CA ASP A 268 -17.73 2.56 2.77
C ASP A 268 -16.75 3.15 1.73
N SER A 269 -16.60 2.52 0.56
CA SER A 269 -15.76 3.02 -0.53
C SER A 269 -16.28 4.35 -1.08
N LYS A 270 -17.57 4.43 -1.41
CA LYS A 270 -18.21 5.67 -1.88
C LYS A 270 -18.06 6.79 -0.86
N LEU A 271 -18.27 6.49 0.41
CA LEU A 271 -18.11 7.47 1.49
C LEU A 271 -16.69 8.02 1.54
N LEU A 272 -15.67 7.15 1.58
CA LEU A 272 -14.27 7.58 1.62
C LEU A 272 -13.87 8.38 0.38
N LEU A 273 -14.28 7.90 -0.78
CA LEU A 273 -13.97 8.54 -2.06
C LEU A 273 -14.68 9.90 -2.22
N SER A 274 -15.84 10.10 -1.59
CA SER A 274 -16.53 11.40 -1.62
C SER A 274 -15.87 12.50 -0.78
N GLN A 275 -14.88 12.18 0.06
CA GLN A 275 -14.24 13.13 0.98
C GLN A 275 -13.04 13.86 0.32
N PRO A 276 -13.02 15.21 0.31
CA PRO A 276 -11.82 15.98 0.02
C PRO A 276 -11.00 16.26 1.30
N PRO A 277 -9.65 16.19 1.30
CA PRO A 277 -8.74 15.63 0.30
C PRO A 277 -8.31 14.19 0.65
N LEU A 278 -8.81 13.19 -0.08
CA LEU A 278 -8.31 11.82 0.04
C LEU A 278 -6.91 11.72 -0.57
N SER A 279 -5.92 11.27 0.20
CA SER A 279 -4.55 11.06 -0.32
C SER A 279 -4.54 9.99 -1.42
N PHE A 280 -3.58 10.09 -2.34
CA PHE A 280 -3.44 9.17 -3.48
C PHE A 280 -3.39 7.70 -3.04
N ASN A 281 -2.62 7.40 -1.99
CA ASN A 281 -2.48 6.03 -1.48
C ASN A 281 -3.81 5.47 -0.98
N ILE A 282 -4.59 6.23 -0.20
CA ILE A 282 -5.91 5.75 0.26
C ILE A 282 -6.83 5.51 -0.94
N GLY A 283 -6.84 6.43 -1.91
CA GLY A 283 -7.60 6.27 -3.14
C GLY A 283 -7.26 4.95 -3.84
N LEU A 284 -5.97 4.64 -3.97
CA LEU A 284 -5.49 3.35 -4.47
C LEU A 284 -5.99 2.17 -3.65
N GLN A 285 -5.94 2.22 -2.31
CA GLN A 285 -6.40 1.12 -1.45
C GLN A 285 -7.90 0.84 -1.65
N VAL A 286 -8.70 1.91 -1.65
CA VAL A 286 -10.16 1.80 -1.80
C VAL A 286 -10.51 1.28 -3.19
N ILE A 287 -9.88 1.80 -4.24
CA ILE A 287 -10.14 1.35 -5.62
C ILE A 287 -9.67 -0.08 -5.87
N SER A 288 -8.59 -0.50 -5.20
CA SER A 288 -8.16 -1.90 -5.18
C SER A 288 -9.24 -2.80 -4.57
N ALA A 289 -9.80 -2.43 -3.41
CA ALA A 289 -10.90 -3.19 -2.81
C ALA A 289 -12.15 -3.23 -3.71
N VAL A 290 -12.51 -2.12 -4.35
CA VAL A 290 -13.63 -2.06 -5.32
C VAL A 290 -13.39 -2.98 -6.52
N SER A 291 -12.16 -3.08 -7.03
CA SER A 291 -11.80 -4.00 -8.10
C SER A 291 -12.10 -5.47 -7.71
N LEU A 292 -11.81 -5.85 -6.46
CA LEU A 292 -12.08 -7.20 -5.98
C LEU A 292 -13.58 -7.44 -5.79
N VAL A 293 -14.40 -6.42 -5.53
CA VAL A 293 -15.87 -6.54 -5.56
C VAL A 293 -16.35 -6.91 -6.98
N VAL A 294 -15.77 -6.34 -8.04
CA VAL A 294 -16.08 -6.73 -9.43
C VAL A 294 -15.82 -8.23 -9.64
N GLN A 295 -14.74 -8.75 -9.07
CA GLN A 295 -14.34 -10.14 -9.18
C GLN A 295 -15.24 -11.10 -8.38
N TYR A 296 -15.55 -10.75 -7.13
CA TYR A 296 -16.12 -11.70 -6.16
C TYR A 296 -17.59 -11.48 -5.81
N ALA A 297 -18.21 -10.34 -6.12
CA ALA A 297 -19.64 -10.17 -5.87
C ALA A 297 -20.46 -11.19 -6.68
N PRO A 298 -21.58 -11.72 -6.16
CA PRO A 298 -22.46 -12.60 -6.93
C PRO A 298 -23.48 -11.79 -7.76
N ASP A 299 -23.84 -10.59 -7.31
CA ASP A 299 -24.88 -9.76 -7.90
C ASP A 299 -24.36 -8.88 -9.05
N SER A 300 -25.09 -8.88 -10.17
CA SER A 300 -24.69 -8.14 -11.38
C SER A 300 -24.77 -6.62 -11.20
N LEU A 301 -25.71 -6.12 -10.37
CA LEU A 301 -25.87 -4.70 -10.14
C LEU A 301 -24.69 -4.16 -9.32
N GLN A 302 -24.27 -4.88 -8.28
CA GLN A 302 -23.09 -4.56 -7.48
C GLN A 302 -21.80 -4.63 -8.30
N LYS A 303 -21.66 -5.60 -9.22
CA LYS A 303 -20.52 -5.62 -10.16
C LYS A 303 -20.50 -4.40 -11.06
N GLN A 304 -21.67 -3.98 -11.57
CA GLN A 304 -21.78 -2.81 -12.42
C GLN A 304 -21.43 -1.53 -11.65
N ASP A 305 -21.96 -1.38 -10.43
CA ASP A 305 -21.66 -0.24 -9.55
C ASP A 305 -20.17 -0.18 -9.19
N ALA A 306 -19.57 -1.32 -8.81
CA ALA A 306 -18.14 -1.45 -8.58
C ALA A 306 -17.31 -1.06 -9.83
N THR A 307 -17.73 -1.52 -11.01
CA THR A 307 -17.06 -1.21 -12.29
C THR A 307 -17.12 0.29 -12.60
N GLN A 308 -18.27 0.93 -12.38
CA GLN A 308 -18.44 2.36 -12.59
C GLN A 308 -17.61 3.18 -11.61
N LEU A 309 -17.63 2.81 -10.33
CA LEU A 309 -16.85 3.46 -9.28
C LEU A 309 -15.34 3.33 -9.55
N TYR A 310 -14.89 2.12 -9.91
CA TYR A 310 -13.51 1.86 -10.33
C TYR A 310 -13.13 2.74 -11.52
N ALA A 311 -13.90 2.72 -12.61
CA ALA A 311 -13.59 3.46 -13.83
C ALA A 311 -13.53 4.98 -13.60
N TYR A 312 -14.45 5.52 -12.80
CA TYR A 312 -14.50 6.94 -12.47
C TYR A 312 -13.25 7.40 -11.70
N TRP A 313 -12.85 6.66 -10.67
CA TRP A 313 -11.69 7.02 -9.87
C TRP A 313 -10.36 6.68 -10.52
N HIS A 314 -10.29 5.54 -11.21
CA HIS A 314 -9.13 5.21 -12.02
C HIS A 314 -8.88 6.30 -13.07
N GLY A 315 -9.92 6.88 -13.67
CA GLY A 315 -9.79 8.03 -14.58
C GLY A 315 -9.28 9.32 -13.93
N ARG A 316 -9.40 9.47 -12.61
CA ARG A 316 -8.94 10.65 -11.85
C ARG A 316 -7.55 10.49 -11.27
N LEU A 317 -7.22 9.29 -10.83
CA LEU A 317 -6.00 8.99 -10.10
C LEU A 317 -4.86 8.53 -11.01
N MET A 318 -5.18 8.00 -12.21
CA MET A 318 -4.19 7.34 -13.06
C MET A 318 -3.87 8.11 -14.33
N LEU A 319 -2.57 8.22 -14.61
CA LEU A 319 -2.10 8.73 -15.89
C LEU A 319 -2.26 7.66 -16.95
N LYS A 320 -3.14 7.90 -17.93
CA LYS A 320 -3.29 7.01 -19.08
C LYS A 320 -2.07 7.12 -20.01
N PRO A 321 -1.61 6.02 -20.62
CA PRO A 321 -0.54 6.04 -21.62
C PRO A 321 -0.82 7.03 -22.76
#